data_AF-A0A2J8ADT7-F1
#
_entry.id   AF-A0A2J8ADT7-F1
#
_cell.length_a   1.000
_cell.length_b   1.000
_cell.length_c   1.000
_cell.angle_alpha   90.00
_cell.angle_beta   90.00
_cell.angle_gamma   90.00
#
_symmetry.space_group_name_H-M   'P 1'
#
loop_
_entity.id
_entity.type
_entity.pdbx_description
1 polymer ?
#
loop_
_entity_poly.entity_id
_entity_poly.type
_entity_poly.pdbx_seq_one_letter_code
_entity_poly.pdbx_strand_id
1 'polypeptide(L)'
;MAYALPALPYDYAALEPHVDALTMNIHHTKHHQTYVNNLNAALDKFPELKDLGIVDINKAVGSDTIPKDIAVAVRNNGGGHYNHSFFWKDNPLMAVSDDKLIPILGLDVWEHAYYLKYQNRRPEYIAAFWQVVNWEQAAENFAAAKAGTVPV
;
A
#
# COMPACT_ATOMS: atom_id res chain seq x y z
N MET A 1 -5.48 12.58 13.76
CA MET A 1 -4.25 12.00 14.39
C MET A 1 -3.17 11.74 13.34
N ALA A 2 -1.88 11.69 13.68
CA ALA A 2 -0.85 11.36 12.68
C ALA A 2 -0.99 9.90 12.19
N TYR A 3 -0.74 9.65 10.90
CA TYR A 3 -0.67 8.30 10.35
C TYR A 3 0.54 7.56 10.91
N ALA A 4 0.43 6.24 11.06
CA ALA A 4 1.47 5.40 11.62
C ALA A 4 1.80 4.23 10.69
N LEU A 5 3.04 3.75 10.76
CA LEU A 5 3.45 2.52 10.08
C LEU A 5 2.75 1.33 10.77
N PRO A 6 1.89 0.55 10.08
CA PRO A 6 1.29 -0.65 10.67
C PRO A 6 2.36 -1.69 10.94
N ALA A 7 2.19 -2.51 11.98
CA ALA A 7 3.05 -3.67 12.19
C ALA A 7 2.83 -4.71 11.07
N LEU A 8 3.89 -5.44 10.69
CA LEU A 8 3.71 -6.61 9.85
C LEU A 8 2.89 -7.67 10.59
N PRO A 9 1.97 -8.38 9.89
CA PRO A 9 1.20 -9.47 10.51
C PRO A 9 2.02 -10.76 10.67
N TYR A 10 3.26 -10.81 10.17
CA TYR A 10 4.15 -11.97 10.20
C TYR A 10 5.63 -11.54 10.30
N ASP A 11 6.52 -12.50 10.57
CA ASP A 11 7.97 -12.25 10.64
C ASP A 11 8.55 -11.85 9.27
N TYR A 12 9.64 -11.07 9.25
CA TYR A 12 10.29 -10.65 8.01
C TYR A 12 10.75 -11.81 7.12
N ALA A 13 11.07 -12.97 7.70
CA ALA A 13 11.46 -14.16 6.94
C ALA A 13 10.28 -15.07 6.56
N ALA A 14 9.04 -14.75 6.94
CA ALA A 14 7.89 -15.63 6.76
C ALA A 14 7.56 -15.95 5.29
N LEU A 15 8.01 -15.11 4.35
CA LEU A 15 7.78 -15.28 2.91
C LEU A 15 8.96 -15.93 2.18
N GLU A 16 10.00 -16.36 2.90
CA GLU A 16 11.07 -17.14 2.31
C GLU A 16 10.56 -18.53 1.85
N PRO A 17 11.10 -19.10 0.75
CA PRO A 17 12.21 -18.58 -0.05
C PRO A 17 11.77 -17.61 -1.17
N HIS A 18 10.51 -17.19 -1.23
CA HIS A 18 9.94 -16.44 -2.35
C HIS A 18 10.21 -14.94 -2.28
N VAL A 19 10.19 -14.34 -1.09
CA VAL A 19 10.65 -12.97 -0.86
C VAL A 19 11.66 -13.02 0.29
N ASP A 20 12.85 -12.45 0.08
CA ASP A 20 13.91 -12.51 1.09
C ASP A 20 13.66 -11.54 2.26
N ALA A 21 14.12 -11.92 3.46
CA ALA A 21 13.87 -11.14 4.67
C ALA A 21 14.45 -9.71 4.64
N LEU A 22 15.55 -9.49 3.91
CA LEU A 22 16.16 -8.16 3.78
C LEU A 22 15.28 -7.22 2.95
N THR A 23 14.74 -7.71 1.84
CA THR A 23 13.74 -7.01 1.03
C THR A 23 12.52 -6.68 1.90
N MET A 24 11.98 -7.64 2.66
CA MET A 24 10.82 -7.39 3.54
C MET A 24 11.11 -6.30 4.58
N ASN A 25 12.28 -6.34 5.22
CA ASN A 25 12.68 -5.35 6.21
C ASN A 25 12.82 -3.95 5.59
N ILE A 26 13.52 -3.81 4.47
CA ILE A 26 13.74 -2.50 3.82
C ILE A 26 12.42 -1.96 3.24
N HIS A 27 11.64 -2.81 2.58
CA HIS A 27 10.37 -2.44 1.97
C HIS A 27 9.36 -1.93 3.03
N HIS A 28 9.32 -2.55 4.20
CA HIS A 28 8.51 -2.07 5.32
C HIS A 28 9.12 -0.86 6.04
N THR A 29 10.31 -1.00 6.61
CA THR A 29 10.86 -0.02 7.57
C THR A 29 11.44 1.23 6.89
N LYS A 30 11.68 1.18 5.58
CA LYS A 30 12.20 2.31 4.80
C LYS A 30 11.16 2.84 3.82
N HIS A 31 10.71 2.03 2.86
CA HIS A 31 9.81 2.52 1.80
C HIS A 31 8.43 2.88 2.36
N HIS A 32 7.76 1.97 3.06
CA HIS A 32 6.46 2.27 3.66
C HIS A 32 6.55 3.41 4.70
N GLN A 33 7.56 3.37 5.58
CA GLN A 33 7.78 4.44 6.56
C GLN A 33 7.98 5.81 5.91
N THR A 34 8.65 5.88 4.76
CA THR A 34 8.87 7.15 4.04
C THR A 34 7.57 7.74 3.54
N TYR A 35 6.64 6.92 3.03
CA TYR A 35 5.30 7.39 2.66
C TYR A 35 4.55 7.94 3.88
N VAL A 36 4.58 7.24 5.01
CA VAL A 36 3.95 7.72 6.26
C VAL A 36 4.54 9.07 6.70
N ASN A 37 5.87 9.19 6.71
CA ASN A 37 6.56 10.42 7.12
C ASN A 37 6.21 11.60 6.22
N ASN A 38 6.29 11.40 4.90
CA ASN A 38 6.02 12.45 3.92
C ASN A 38 4.55 12.85 3.89
N LEU A 39 3.63 11.90 4.09
CA LEU A 39 2.21 12.21 4.23
C LEU A 39 1.96 13.08 5.45
N ASN A 40 2.46 12.68 6.62
CA ASN A 40 2.31 13.46 7.85
C ASN A 40 2.90 14.88 7.70
N ALA A 41 4.08 15.00 7.10
CA ALA A 41 4.73 16.29 6.85
C ALA A 41 3.93 17.18 5.89
N ALA A 42 3.30 16.62 4.85
CA ALA A 42 2.44 17.38 3.96
C ALA A 42 1.20 17.93 4.71
N LEU A 43 0.65 17.14 5.63
CA LEU A 43 -0.55 17.49 6.39
C LEU A 43 -0.28 18.39 7.60
N ASP A 44 0.98 18.67 7.95
CA ASP A 44 1.30 19.67 8.99
C ASP A 44 0.78 21.07 8.64
N LYS A 45 0.62 21.37 7.34
CA LYS A 45 0.01 22.62 6.85
C LYS A 45 -1.52 22.66 7.00
N PHE A 46 -2.16 21.50 7.06
CA PHE A 46 -3.61 21.33 7.12
C PHE A 46 -3.97 20.25 8.15
N PRO A 47 -3.76 20.52 9.45
CA PRO A 47 -3.88 19.50 10.51
C PRO A 47 -5.25 18.83 10.57
N GLU A 48 -6.32 19.49 10.15
CA GLU A 48 -7.69 18.97 10.07
C GLU A 48 -7.82 17.76 9.13
N LEU A 49 -6.97 17.67 8.11
CA LEU A 49 -6.96 16.53 7.18
C LEU A 49 -6.40 15.26 7.83
N LYS A 50 -5.70 15.36 8.96
CA LYS A 50 -5.16 14.22 9.71
C LYS A 50 -6.27 13.42 10.42
N ASP A 51 -7.49 13.93 10.46
CA ASP A 51 -8.62 13.20 11.05
C ASP A 51 -9.33 12.29 10.04
N LEU A 52 -8.99 12.42 8.75
CA LEU A 52 -9.46 11.49 7.72
C LEU A 52 -8.73 10.15 7.82
N GLY A 53 -9.48 9.06 7.66
CA GLY A 53 -8.89 7.74 7.45
C GLY A 53 -8.07 7.70 6.16
N ILE A 54 -7.13 6.76 6.05
CA ILE A 54 -6.25 6.65 4.88
C ILE A 54 -7.02 6.42 3.57
N VAL A 55 -8.16 5.71 3.65
CA VAL A 55 -9.06 5.52 2.50
C VAL A 55 -9.73 6.83 2.10
N ASP A 56 -10.20 7.62 3.07
CA ASP A 56 -10.96 8.84 2.81
C ASP A 56 -10.06 9.95 2.26
N ILE A 57 -8.85 10.11 2.80
CA ILE A 57 -7.90 11.09 2.28
C ILE A 57 -7.48 10.75 0.85
N ASN A 58 -7.31 9.47 0.51
CA ASN A 58 -7.00 9.04 -0.85
C ASN A 58 -8.19 9.23 -1.81
N LYS A 59 -9.42 8.98 -1.36
CA LYS A 59 -10.64 9.27 -2.14
C LYS A 59 -10.84 10.76 -2.39
N ALA A 60 -10.33 11.62 -1.50
CA ALA A 60 -10.41 13.07 -1.62
C ALA A 60 -9.37 13.66 -2.59
N VAL A 61 -8.37 12.89 -3.02
CA VAL A 61 -7.38 13.37 -4.00
C VAL A 61 -8.07 13.80 -5.30
N GLY A 62 -7.76 15.01 -5.77
CA GLY A 62 -8.37 15.59 -6.97
C GLY A 62 -9.71 16.31 -6.71
N SER A 63 -10.24 16.26 -5.49
CA SER A 63 -11.37 17.10 -5.06
C SER A 63 -10.91 18.43 -4.44
N ASP A 64 -11.85 19.34 -4.19
CA ASP A 64 -11.58 20.60 -3.49
C ASP A 64 -11.25 20.42 -1.99
N THR A 65 -11.48 19.22 -1.43
CA THR A 65 -11.10 18.90 -0.04
C THR A 65 -9.59 18.86 0.14
N ILE A 66 -8.83 18.47 -0.89
CA ILE A 66 -7.37 18.43 -0.83
C ILE A 66 -6.80 19.69 -1.47
N PRO A 67 -6.17 20.59 -0.68
CA PRO A 67 -5.55 21.80 -1.20
C PRO A 67 -4.52 21.50 -2.30
N LYS A 68 -4.54 22.32 -3.36
CA LYS A 68 -3.69 22.13 -4.55
C LYS A 68 -2.19 22.12 -4.24
N ASP A 69 -1.77 22.79 -3.18
CA ASP A 69 -0.38 22.88 -2.75
C ASP A 69 0.17 21.58 -2.14
N ILE A 70 -0.71 20.70 -1.62
CA ILE A 70 -0.33 19.39 -1.08
C ILE A 70 -0.87 18.21 -1.90
N ALA A 71 -1.72 18.45 -2.91
CA ALA A 71 -2.41 17.40 -3.67
C ALA A 71 -1.49 16.31 -4.23
N VAL A 72 -0.33 16.67 -4.78
CA VAL A 72 0.65 15.70 -5.30
C VAL A 72 1.28 14.89 -4.17
N ALA A 73 1.60 15.54 -3.05
CA ALA A 73 2.19 14.87 -1.89
C ALA A 73 1.20 13.90 -1.25
N VAL A 74 -0.08 14.30 -1.10
CA VAL A 74 -1.14 13.43 -0.59
C VAL A 74 -1.38 12.26 -1.55
N ARG A 75 -1.49 12.50 -2.85
CA ARG A 75 -1.66 11.42 -3.84
C ARG A 75 -0.55 10.39 -3.75
N ASN A 76 0.71 10.84 -3.79
CA ASN A 76 1.84 9.93 -3.88
C ASN A 76 2.11 9.22 -2.54
N ASN A 77 2.05 9.93 -1.41
CA ASN A 77 2.39 9.36 -0.11
C ASN A 77 1.18 8.73 0.60
N GLY A 78 -0.02 9.28 0.44
CA GLY A 78 -1.27 8.64 0.85
C GLY A 78 -1.53 7.36 0.06
N GLY A 79 -1.33 7.39 -1.26
CA GLY A 79 -1.38 6.19 -2.10
C GLY A 79 -0.32 5.17 -1.69
N GLY A 80 0.94 5.60 -1.49
CA GLY A 80 2.01 4.72 -1.03
C GLY A 80 1.71 4.05 0.31
N HIS A 81 1.22 4.82 1.30
CA HIS A 81 0.85 4.29 2.62
C HIS A 81 -0.31 3.28 2.54
N TYR A 82 -1.37 3.61 1.81
CA TYR A 82 -2.50 2.68 1.60
C TYR A 82 -2.04 1.41 0.90
N ASN A 83 -1.30 1.55 -0.20
CA ASN A 83 -0.87 0.42 -1.01
C ASN A 83 0.01 -0.54 -0.21
N HIS A 84 0.94 -0.03 0.60
CA HIS A 84 1.77 -0.92 1.41
C HIS A 84 0.97 -1.51 2.58
N SER A 85 0.12 -0.74 3.24
CA SER A 85 -0.75 -1.25 4.32
C SER A 85 -1.65 -2.38 3.85
N PHE A 86 -2.18 -2.25 2.62
CA PHE A 86 -2.88 -3.31 1.92
C PHE A 86 -1.88 -4.45 1.65
N PHE A 87 -0.80 -4.22 0.89
CA PHE A 87 0.24 -5.21 0.53
C PHE A 87 0.66 -6.18 1.64
N TRP A 88 0.87 -5.71 2.87
CA TRP A 88 1.28 -6.56 3.99
C TRP A 88 0.18 -7.53 4.47
N LYS A 89 -1.08 -7.20 4.23
CA LYS A 89 -2.26 -8.04 4.51
C LYS A 89 -2.63 -8.86 3.29
N ASP A 90 -2.71 -8.20 2.13
CA ASP A 90 -2.84 -8.69 0.75
C ASP A 90 -3.02 -7.49 -0.20
N ASN A 91 -2.80 -7.65 -1.50
CA ASN A 91 -1.92 -6.81 -2.35
C ASN A 91 -2.61 -5.64 -3.18
N PRO A 92 -2.00 -4.48 -3.55
CA PRO A 92 -2.66 -3.14 -3.56
C PRO A 92 -3.50 -2.69 -4.75
N LEU A 93 -4.28 -1.63 -4.50
CA LEU A 93 -5.00 -0.80 -5.48
C LEU A 93 -4.06 0.22 -6.15
N MET A 94 -4.16 0.35 -7.47
CA MET A 94 -3.55 1.45 -8.23
C MET A 94 -4.66 2.31 -8.83
N ALA A 95 -4.51 3.64 -8.75
CA ALA A 95 -5.46 4.61 -9.32
C ALA A 95 -5.33 4.73 -10.86
N VAL A 96 -5.63 3.64 -11.59
CA VAL A 96 -5.58 3.61 -13.08
C VAL A 96 -6.93 3.26 -13.71
N SER A 97 -8.02 3.55 -13.00
CA SER A 97 -9.37 3.26 -13.45
C SER A 97 -10.24 4.51 -13.29
N ASP A 98 -10.95 4.89 -14.35
CA ASP A 98 -12.01 5.92 -14.28
C ASP A 98 -13.18 5.46 -13.37
N ASP A 99 -13.28 4.14 -13.15
CA ASP A 99 -14.20 3.52 -12.20
C ASP A 99 -13.57 3.40 -10.81
N LYS A 100 -14.38 3.66 -9.77
CA LYS A 100 -14.03 3.39 -8.37
C LYS A 100 -13.99 1.87 -8.14
N LEU A 101 -12.82 1.28 -8.27
CA LEU A 101 -12.59 -0.15 -8.00
C LEU A 101 -12.28 -0.39 -6.52
N ILE A 102 -12.62 -1.58 -6.03
CA ILE A 102 -12.23 -2.08 -4.69
C ILE A 102 -11.18 -3.18 -4.91
N PRO A 103 -10.01 -3.12 -4.25
CA PRO A 103 -8.92 -4.07 -4.48
C PRO A 103 -9.25 -5.40 -3.81
N ILE A 104 -8.93 -6.48 -4.51
CA ILE A 104 -9.04 -7.85 -3.99
C ILE A 104 -7.65 -8.42 -3.71
N LEU A 105 -6.77 -8.23 -4.69
CA LEU A 105 -5.37 -8.64 -4.73
C LEU A 105 -4.64 -7.65 -5.66
N GLY A 106 -3.33 -7.56 -5.52
CA GLY A 106 -2.43 -6.70 -6.29
C GLY A 106 -1.05 -7.33 -6.35
N LEU A 107 -0.04 -6.61 -6.84
CA LEU A 107 1.37 -7.01 -6.76
C LEU A 107 2.22 -5.75 -6.87
N ASP A 108 3.06 -5.46 -5.86
CA ASP A 108 4.06 -4.41 -6.02
C ASP A 108 5.16 -4.87 -6.99
N VAL A 109 5.29 -4.17 -8.11
CA VAL A 109 6.27 -4.40 -9.17
C VAL A 109 7.29 -3.26 -9.29
N TRP A 110 7.39 -2.39 -8.29
CA TRP A 110 8.55 -1.53 -8.12
C TRP A 110 9.79 -2.38 -7.91
N GLU A 111 10.93 -1.94 -8.47
CA GLU A 111 12.17 -2.71 -8.41
C GLU A 111 12.59 -3.01 -6.96
N HIS A 112 12.37 -2.09 -6.02
CA HIS A 112 12.68 -2.33 -4.60
C HIS A 112 11.96 -3.54 -4.00
N ALA A 113 10.85 -4.00 -4.58
CA ALA A 113 10.09 -5.14 -4.08
C ALA A 113 10.73 -6.50 -4.43
N TYR A 114 11.67 -6.53 -5.39
CA TYR A 114 12.23 -7.79 -5.88
C TYR A 114 13.70 -7.76 -6.27
N TYR A 115 14.32 -6.59 -6.46
CA TYR A 115 15.62 -6.49 -7.13
C TYR A 115 16.76 -7.17 -6.37
N LEU A 116 16.72 -7.19 -5.03
CA LEU A 116 17.77 -7.83 -4.23
C LEU A 116 17.86 -9.33 -4.52
N LYS A 117 16.73 -10.02 -4.70
CA LYS A 117 16.67 -11.46 -5.00
C LYS A 117 16.62 -11.78 -6.49
N TYR A 118 15.80 -11.05 -7.25
CA TYR A 118 15.48 -11.36 -8.65
C TYR A 118 16.19 -10.47 -9.67
N GLN A 119 16.80 -9.36 -9.25
CA GLN A 119 17.44 -8.38 -10.13
C GLN A 119 16.50 -7.98 -11.28
N ASN A 120 16.93 -8.06 -12.53
CA ASN A 120 16.09 -7.76 -13.70
C ASN A 120 15.05 -8.84 -14.04
N ARG A 121 15.00 -9.97 -13.31
CA ARG A 121 14.11 -11.11 -13.59
C ARG A 121 12.74 -10.95 -12.93
N ARG A 122 12.07 -9.81 -13.18
CA ARG A 122 10.70 -9.55 -12.70
C ARG A 122 9.71 -10.71 -12.98
N PRO A 123 9.76 -11.40 -14.14
CA PRO A 123 8.88 -12.55 -14.37
C PRO A 123 9.02 -13.68 -13.34
N GLU A 124 10.22 -13.93 -12.82
CA GLU A 124 10.44 -14.95 -11.77
C GLU A 124 9.84 -14.52 -10.43
N TYR A 125 9.92 -13.22 -10.10
CA TYR A 125 9.25 -12.66 -8.93
C TYR A 125 7.73 -12.79 -9.03
N ILE A 126 7.16 -12.43 -10.19
CA ILE A 126 5.72 -12.57 -10.44
C ILE A 126 5.29 -14.04 -10.34
N ALA A 127 6.10 -14.98 -10.82
CA ALA A 127 5.81 -16.40 -10.67
C ALA A 127 5.87 -16.87 -9.20
N ALA A 128 6.85 -16.38 -8.44
CA ALA A 128 7.01 -16.71 -7.02
C ALA A 128 5.92 -16.11 -6.13
N PHE A 129 5.36 -14.96 -6.51
CA PHE A 129 4.27 -14.30 -5.78
C PHE A 129 3.09 -15.25 -5.51
N TRP A 130 2.72 -16.10 -6.47
CA TRP A 130 1.59 -17.03 -6.31
C TRP A 130 1.78 -18.10 -5.21
N GLN A 131 3.00 -18.27 -4.70
CA GLN A 131 3.28 -19.20 -3.59
C GLN A 131 3.04 -18.58 -2.21
N VAL A 132 2.88 -17.26 -2.14
CA VAL A 132 2.76 -16.51 -0.87
C VAL A 132 1.45 -15.73 -0.76
N VAL A 133 0.54 -15.86 -1.72
CA VAL A 133 -0.78 -15.22 -1.67
C VAL A 133 -1.60 -15.78 -0.51
N ASN A 134 -2.16 -14.89 0.31
CA ASN A 134 -3.15 -15.27 1.31
C ASN A 134 -4.55 -15.33 0.67
N TRP A 135 -4.96 -16.51 0.23
CA TRP A 135 -6.26 -16.67 -0.43
C TRP A 135 -7.46 -16.44 0.49
N GLU A 136 -7.31 -16.62 1.81
CA GLU A 136 -8.37 -16.36 2.79
C GLU A 136 -8.66 -14.86 2.85
N GLN A 137 -7.61 -14.05 3.00
CA GLN A 137 -7.75 -12.60 3.06
C GLN A 137 -8.17 -12.00 1.70
N ALA A 138 -7.74 -12.56 0.57
CA ALA A 138 -8.28 -12.21 -0.75
C ALA A 138 -9.80 -12.52 -0.86
N ALA A 139 -10.27 -13.64 -0.29
CA ALA A 139 -11.70 -13.96 -0.27
C ALA A 139 -12.50 -13.01 0.64
N GLU A 140 -11.94 -12.60 1.78
CA GLU A 140 -12.53 -11.56 2.63
C GLU A 140 -12.63 -10.21 1.91
N ASN A 141 -11.56 -9.80 1.21
CA ASN A 141 -11.55 -8.58 0.41
C ASN A 141 -12.63 -8.63 -0.67
N PHE A 142 -12.83 -9.78 -1.31
CA PHE A 142 -13.89 -9.98 -2.30
C PHE A 142 -15.29 -9.87 -1.68
N ALA A 143 -15.51 -10.46 -0.50
CA ALA A 143 -16.76 -10.33 0.23
C ALA A 143 -17.04 -8.86 0.61
N ALA A 144 -16.03 -8.14 1.12
CA ALA A 144 -16.12 -6.73 1.43
C ALA A 144 -16.43 -5.87 0.19
N ALA A 145 -15.77 -6.16 -0.93
CA ALA A 145 -16.02 -5.48 -2.20
C ALA A 145 -17.45 -5.68 -2.70
N LYS A 146 -18.00 -6.89 -2.61
CA LYS A 146 -19.41 -7.16 -2.93
C LYS A 146 -20.38 -6.40 -2.03
N ALA A 147 -19.98 -6.10 -0.79
CA ALA A 147 -20.73 -5.27 0.14
C ALA A 147 -20.47 -3.76 -0.02
N GLY A 148 -19.66 -3.34 -1.01
CA GLY A 148 -19.32 -1.94 -1.25
C GLY A 148 -18.36 -1.33 -0.22
N THR A 149 -17.67 -2.18 0.56
CA THR A 149 -16.73 -1.75 1.59
C THR A 149 -15.30 -1.86 1.07
N VAL A 150 -14.51 -0.80 1.26
CA VAL A 150 -13.08 -0.79 0.91
C VAL A 150 -12.31 -1.45 2.06
N PRO A 151 -11.55 -2.53 1.82
CA PRO A 151 -10.76 -3.15 2.88
C PRO A 151 -9.61 -2.23 3.31
N VAL A 152 -9.23 -2.31 4.59
CA VAL A 152 -8.23 -1.45 5.25
C VAL A 152 -7.17 -2.30 5.94
#